data_AF-A0A0C2F936-F1
#
_entry.id   AF-A0A0C2F936-F1
#
_cell.length_a   1.000
_cell.length_b   1.000
_cell.length_c   1.000
_cell.angle_alpha   90.00
_cell.angle_beta   90.00
_cell.angle_gamma   90.00
#
_symmetry.space_group_name_H-M   'P 1'
#
loop_
_entity.id
_entity.type
_entity.pdbx_description
1 polymer ?
#
loop_
_entity_poly.entity_id
_entity_poly.type
_entity_poly.pdbx_seq_one_letter_code
_entity_poly.pdbx_strand_id
1 'polypeptide(L)'
;MGNGGRRFIANAVPMLELFVGSNKRRPLECQNCNGLATDASLFRPSALAHGLDGSVFVGDHNLIRRVGPDGQISTVLSLRWVV
;
A
#
# COMPACT_ATOMS: atom_id res chain seq x y z
N MET A 1 -21.24 -22.77 15.28
CA MET A 1 -22.71 -22.61 15.38
C MET A 1 -23.20 -23.70 16.34
N GLY A 2 -24.20 -23.42 17.19
CA GLY A 2 -24.66 -24.34 18.26
C GLY A 2 -25.27 -25.68 17.77
N ASN A 3 -25.16 -26.00 16.48
CA ASN A 3 -25.64 -27.21 15.83
C ASN A 3 -24.49 -28.18 15.43
N GLY A 4 -23.26 -27.97 15.93
CA GLY A 4 -22.10 -28.78 15.54
C GLY A 4 -21.55 -28.51 14.13
N GLY A 5 -22.20 -27.62 13.36
CA GLY A 5 -21.74 -27.21 12.04
C GLY A 5 -20.46 -26.39 12.10
N ARG A 6 -19.50 -26.71 11.23
CA ARG A 6 -18.25 -25.98 11.03
C ARG A 6 -18.39 -25.07 9.82
N ARG A 7 -18.14 -23.77 10.01
CA ARG A 7 -17.95 -22.83 8.90
C ARG A 7 -16.51 -22.35 8.97
N PHE A 8 -15.74 -22.63 7.93
CA PHE A 8 -14.37 -22.16 7.80
C PHE A 8 -14.40 -20.82 7.08
N ILE A 9 -14.06 -19.74 7.76
CA ILE A 9 -14.05 -18.39 7.17
C ILE A 9 -13.01 -18.32 6.04
N ALA A 10 -11.92 -19.09 6.14
CA ALA A 10 -10.94 -19.23 5.06
C ALA A 10 -11.51 -19.81 3.75
N ASN A 11 -12.63 -20.55 3.81
CA ASN A 11 -13.32 -21.10 2.64
C ASN A 11 -14.46 -20.20 2.15
N ALA A 12 -14.72 -19.08 2.83
CA ALA A 12 -15.65 -18.07 2.33
C ALA A 12 -15.03 -17.36 1.12
N VAL A 13 -15.87 -16.66 0.34
CA VAL A 13 -15.39 -15.83 -0.78
C VAL A 13 -14.40 -14.79 -0.23
N PRO A 14 -13.20 -14.66 -0.82
CA PRO A 14 -12.22 -13.69 -0.35
C PRO A 14 -12.74 -12.26 -0.56
N MET A 15 -12.52 -11.40 0.43
CA MET A 15 -12.84 -9.97 0.35
C MET A 15 -11.66 -9.22 -0.25
N LEU A 16 -11.92 -8.35 -1.22
CA LEU A 16 -10.93 -7.48 -1.82
C LEU A 16 -11.16 -6.06 -1.31
N GLU A 17 -10.11 -5.43 -0.79
CA GLU A 17 -10.13 -4.04 -0.36
C GLU A 17 -8.97 -3.25 -0.96
N LEU A 18 -9.18 -1.94 -1.09
CA LEU A 18 -8.14 -1.03 -1.53
C LEU A 18 -7.18 -0.77 -0.38
N PHE A 19 -5.97 -1.33 -0.49
CA PHE A 19 -4.93 -1.15 0.52
C PHE A 19 -4.23 0.21 0.42
N VAL A 20 -3.90 0.63 -0.80
CA VAL A 20 -3.20 1.89 -1.08
C VAL A 20 -3.50 2.35 -2.51
N GLY A 21 -3.60 3.66 -2.71
CA GLY A 21 -3.86 4.24 -4.02
C GLY A 21 -5.14 5.04 -4.04
N SER A 22 -5.27 5.88 -5.05
CA SER A 22 -6.49 6.61 -5.37
C SER A 22 -6.82 6.42 -6.86
N ASN A 23 -7.91 7.04 -7.31
CA ASN A 23 -8.27 7.10 -8.72
C ASN A 23 -7.43 8.10 -9.54
N LYS A 24 -6.43 8.76 -8.95
CA LYS A 24 -5.60 9.77 -9.61
C LYS A 24 -4.13 9.36 -9.64
N ARG A 25 -3.44 9.74 -10.71
CA ARG A 25 -1.99 9.64 -10.79
C ARG A 25 -1.35 10.83 -10.08
N ARG A 26 -0.38 10.59 -9.19
CA ARG A 26 0.40 11.68 -8.57
C ARG A 26 1.37 12.33 -9.57
N PRO A 27 1.84 13.57 -9.35
CA PRO A 27 2.96 14.14 -10.08
C PRO A 27 4.28 13.38 -9.81
N LEU A 28 5.25 13.51 -10.72
CA LEU A 28 6.58 12.88 -10.60
C LEU A 28 7.31 13.33 -9.33
N GLU A 29 7.41 14.65 -9.13
CA GLU A 29 7.88 15.23 -7.88
C GLU A 29 6.70 15.42 -6.94
N CYS A 30 6.79 14.86 -5.73
CA CYS A 30 5.75 15.00 -4.74
C CYS A 30 6.33 15.34 -3.37
N GLN A 31 6.30 16.63 -3.02
CA GLN A 31 6.78 17.11 -1.71
C GLN A 31 5.79 16.78 -0.57
N ASN A 32 4.49 16.64 -0.86
CA ASN A 32 3.46 16.40 0.15
C ASN A 32 2.57 15.18 -0.18
N CYS A 33 3.19 14.02 -0.39
CA CYS A 33 2.49 12.76 -0.69
C CYS A 33 2.24 11.87 0.53
N ASN A 34 2.63 12.31 1.74
CA ASN A 34 2.46 11.52 2.95
C ASN A 34 1.04 11.71 3.53
N GLY A 35 0.51 10.69 4.21
CA GLY A 35 -0.85 10.74 4.77
C GLY A 35 -1.49 9.36 4.80
N LEU A 36 -2.81 9.28 4.64
CA LEU A 36 -3.54 8.01 4.59
C LEU A 36 -3.28 7.27 3.26
N ALA A 37 -3.07 5.96 3.35
CA ALA A 37 -2.78 5.11 2.19
C ALA A 37 -3.92 5.10 1.15
N THR A 38 -5.17 5.17 1.62
CA THR A 38 -6.40 5.18 0.77
C THR A 38 -6.60 6.49 0.00
N ASP A 39 -6.02 7.60 0.47
CA ASP A 39 -6.12 8.90 -0.19
C ASP A 39 -4.90 9.17 -1.09
N ALA A 40 -3.84 8.39 -0.91
CA ALA A 40 -2.58 8.60 -1.58
C ALA A 40 -2.66 8.22 -3.06
N SER A 41 -2.37 9.20 -3.92
CA SER A 41 -2.22 8.95 -5.34
C SER A 41 -0.86 8.28 -5.61
N LEU A 42 -0.85 7.24 -6.45
CA LEU A 42 0.37 6.54 -6.91
C LEU A 42 0.70 6.95 -8.35
N PHE A 43 1.95 6.77 -8.77
CA PHE A 43 2.38 7.07 -10.13
C PHE A 43 2.27 5.84 -11.03
N ARG A 44 3.01 4.78 -10.67
CA ARG A 44 3.05 3.49 -11.36
C ARG A 44 3.68 2.44 -10.42
N PRO A 45 2.88 1.81 -9.55
CA PRO A 45 3.40 0.77 -8.66
C PRO A 45 3.91 -0.41 -9.49
N SER A 46 5.15 -0.84 -9.25
CA SER A 46 5.81 -1.92 -9.99
C SER A 46 6.36 -3.04 -9.10
N ALA A 47 6.51 -2.79 -7.80
CA ALA A 47 7.05 -3.75 -6.85
C ALA A 47 6.40 -3.62 -5.48
N LEU A 48 6.35 -4.73 -4.75
CA LEU A 48 5.86 -4.81 -3.37
C LEU A 48 6.83 -5.65 -2.53
N ALA A 49 7.02 -5.28 -1.27
CA ALA A 49 7.74 -6.07 -0.27
C ALA A 49 7.15 -5.84 1.12
N HIS A 50 7.10 -6.86 1.98
CA HIS A 50 6.72 -6.67 3.38
C HIS A 50 7.93 -6.35 4.27
N GLY A 51 7.69 -5.67 5.38
CA GLY A 51 8.64 -5.47 6.47
C GLY A 51 8.30 -6.36 7.66
N LEU A 52 9.30 -6.65 8.49
CA LEU A 52 9.12 -7.38 9.75
C LEU A 52 8.30 -6.60 10.78
N ASP A 53 8.19 -5.29 10.61
CA ASP A 53 7.38 -4.38 11.43
C ASP A 53 5.90 -4.35 11.02
N GLY A 54 5.49 -5.19 10.05
CA GLY A 54 4.14 -5.21 9.50
C GLY A 54 3.89 -4.17 8.41
N SER A 55 4.91 -3.41 7.99
CA SER A 55 4.77 -2.47 6.89
C SER A 55 4.76 -3.16 5.52
N VAL A 56 4.22 -2.46 4.52
CA VAL A 56 4.34 -2.84 3.11
C VAL A 56 5.04 -1.71 2.35
N PHE A 57 6.14 -2.05 1.68
CA PHE A 57 6.89 -1.17 0.81
C PHE A 57 6.37 -1.29 -0.62
N VAL A 58 6.14 -0.15 -1.25
CA VAL A 58 5.62 0.01 -2.60
C VAL A 58 6.68 0.71 -3.44
N GLY A 59 7.15 0.04 -4.48
CA GLY A 59 7.97 0.66 -5.53
C GLY A 59 7.07 1.45 -6.46
N ASP A 60 6.92 2.75 -6.19
CA ASP A 60 6.05 3.66 -6.91
C ASP A 60 6.86 4.55 -7.87
N HIS A 61 7.33 3.95 -8.98
CA HIS A 61 8.18 4.59 -9.98
C HIS A 61 9.48 5.18 -9.38
N ASN A 62 9.57 6.49 -9.22
CA ASN A 62 10.73 7.20 -8.70
C ASN A 62 10.73 7.29 -7.16
N LEU A 63 9.73 6.74 -6.48
CA LEU A 63 9.64 6.74 -5.02
C LEU A 63 9.53 5.32 -4.49
N ILE A 64 10.22 5.03 -3.38
CA ILE A 64 9.91 3.89 -2.52
C ILE A 64 9.06 4.42 -1.37
N ARG A 65 7.87 3.84 -1.21
CA ARG A 65 6.87 4.30 -0.24
C ARG A 65 6.56 3.20 0.76
N ARG A 66 6.51 3.53 2.04
CA ARG A 66 6.16 2.61 3.13
C ARG A 66 4.73 2.88 3.57
N VAL A 67 3.89 1.84 3.56
CA VAL A 67 2.57 1.82 4.20
C VAL A 67 2.71 1.11 5.55
N GLY A 68 2.49 1.81 6.65
CA GLY A 68 2.54 1.24 7.98
C GLY A 68 1.25 0.50 8.37
N PRO A 69 1.29 -0.32 9.43
CA PRO A 69 0.10 -0.99 9.96
C PRO A 69 -0.94 0.00 10.55
N ASP A 70 -0.54 1.25 10.76
CA ASP A 70 -1.41 2.39 11.12
C ASP A 70 -2.18 2.96 9.91
N GLY A 71 -1.99 2.41 8.71
CA GLY A 71 -2.65 2.86 7.48
C GLY A 71 -2.02 4.12 6.88
N GLN A 72 -0.89 4.60 7.42
CA GLN A 72 -0.20 5.76 6.89
C GLN A 72 0.84 5.38 5.84
N ILE A 73 0.90 6.17 4.78
CA ILE A 73 1.93 6.10 3.75
C ILE A 73 2.93 7.22 3.87
N SER A 74 4.21 6.87 3.75
CA SER A 74 5.34 7.81 3.76
C SER A 74 6.33 7.46 2.68
N THR A 75 7.04 8.47 2.16
CA THR A 75 8.15 8.25 1.22
C THR A 75 9.43 7.99 2.00
N VAL A 76 10.08 6.84 1.77
CA VAL A 76 11.32 6.46 2.45
C VAL A 76 12.56 6.64 1.58
N LEU A 77 12.39 6.60 0.25
CA LEU A 77 13.47 6.86 -0.70
C LEU A 77 12.93 7.54 -1.96
N SER A 78 13.70 8.49 -2.49
CA SER A 78 13.50 9.06 -3.82
C SER A 78 14.65 8.64 -4.73
N LEU A 79 14.31 7.99 -5.83
CA LEU A 79 15.24 7.58 -6.87
C LEU A 79 15.44 8.78 -7.81
N ARG A 80 16.56 9.47 -7.63
CA ARG A 80 16.98 10.56 -8.51
C ARG A 80 18.16 10.08 -9.35
N TRP A 81 18.02 10.20 -10.66
CA TRP A 81 19.13 10.00 -11.58
C TRP A 81 20.06 11.19 -11.43
N VAL A 82 21.23 10.96 -10.84
CA VAL A 82 22.33 11.92 -10.89
C VAL A 82 23.09 11.60 -12.18
N VAL A 83 23.05 12.53 -13.12
CA VAL A 83 23.94 12.54 -14.30
C VAL A 83 25.22 13.25 -13.91
#